data_AF-A0A0Q9DJ96-F1
#
_entry.id   AF-A0A0Q9DJ96-F1
#
_cell.length_a   1.000
_cell.length_b   1.000
_cell.length_c   1.000
_cell.angle_alpha   90.00
_cell.angle_beta   90.00
_cell.angle_gamma   90.00
#
_symmetry.space_group_name_H-M   'P 1'
#
loop_
_entity.id
_entity.type
_entity.pdbx_description
1 polymer ?
#
loop_
_entity_poly.entity_id
_entity_poly.type
_entity_poly.pdbx_seq_one_letter_code
_entity_poly.pdbx_strand_id
1 'polypeptide(L)' 'MGKYVVSPATHPTDCGRFRASFSVHRSQGNGSYCRVFRFDKAFASREAARLFAVTQGWLQTCMLHPPAC' A
#
# COMPACT_ATOMS: atom_id res chain seq x y z
N MET A 1 10.57 -5.68 16.10
CA MET A 1 10.40 -4.47 15.27
C MET A 1 9.93 -4.89 13.88
N GLY A 2 8.63 -5.11 13.67
CA GLY A 2 8.11 -5.61 12.38
C GLY A 2 6.62 -5.95 12.46
N LYS A 3 5.79 -4.99 12.90
CA LYS A 3 4.36 -5.22 13.16
C LYS A 3 3.51 -5.20 11.87
N TYR A 4 4.03 -4.64 10.78
CA TYR A 4 3.30 -4.44 9.54
C TYR A 4 4.15 -4.84 8.33
N VAL A 5 3.55 -5.55 7.39
CA VAL A 5 4.12 -5.89 6.08
C VAL A 5 3.33 -5.13 5.03
N VAL A 6 4.05 -4.35 4.21
CA VAL A 6 3.47 -3.62 3.08
C VAL A 6 3.83 -4.37 1.80
N SER A 7 2.83 -4.79 1.03
CA SER A 7 3.03 -5.40 -0.28
C SER A 7 2.51 -4.45 -1.36
N PRO A 8 3.40 -3.78 -2.12
CA PRO A 8 2.99 -2.93 -3.23
C PRO A 8 2.62 -3.79 -4.45
N ALA A 9 1.54 -3.42 -5.13
CA ALA A 9 1.06 -4.07 -6.34
C ALA A 9 0.70 -3.03 -7.41
N THR A 10 0.97 -3.36 -8.66
CA THR A 10 0.64 -2.51 -9.82
C THR A 10 -0.29 -3.28 -10.73
N HIS A 11 -1.37 -2.64 -11.15
CA HIS A 11 -2.35 -3.24 -12.06
C HIS A 11 -2.38 -2.47 -13.37
N PRO A 12 -2.17 -3.12 -14.52
CA PRO A 12 -2.41 -2.47 -15.80
C PRO A 12 -3.91 -2.20 -15.99
N THR A 13 -4.22 -1.11 -16.67
CA THR A 13 -5.57 -0.72 -17.07
C THR A 13 -5.73 -0.86 -18.57
N ASP A 14 -6.97 -1.02 -19.01
CA ASP A 14 -7.36 -1.16 -20.42
C ASP A 14 -6.86 0.00 -21.30
N CYS A 15 -6.79 1.22 -20.76
CA CYS A 15 -6.31 2.40 -21.49
C CYS A 15 -4.76 2.55 -21.54
N GLY A 16 -3.99 1.48 -21.28
CA GLY A 16 -2.52 1.50 -21.30
C GLY A 16 -1.87 2.21 -20.10
N ARG A 17 -2.66 2.61 -19.09
CA ARG A 17 -2.15 3.22 -17.84
C ARG A 17 -1.98 2.16 -16.74
N PHE A 18 -1.29 2.53 -15.66
CA PHE A 18 -1.07 1.67 -14.49
C PHE A 18 -1.71 2.25 -13.25
N ARG A 19 -2.36 1.41 -12.45
CA ARG A 19 -2.90 1.77 -11.15
C ARG A 19 -2.00 1.25 -10.04
N ALA A 20 -1.76 2.10 -9.06
CA ALA A 20 -1.05 1.74 -7.84
C ALA A 20 -2.02 1.11 -6.84
N SER A 21 -1.57 0.09 -6.13
CA SER A 21 -2.27 -0.49 -5.00
C SER A 21 -1.27 -1.01 -3.99
N PHE A 22 -1.64 -1.09 -2.72
CA PHE A 22 -0.81 -1.75 -1.72
C PHE A 22 -1.69 -2.45 -0.71
N SER A 23 -1.19 -3.56 -0.17
CA SER A 23 -1.81 -4.21 0.97
C SER A 23 -0.94 -4.05 2.20
N VAL A 24 -1.55 -3.66 3.32
CA VAL A 24 -0.91 -3.65 4.63
C VAL A 24 -1.48 -4.81 5.43
N HIS A 25 -0.61 -5.74 5.80
CA HIS A 25 -0.92 -6.83 6.70
C HIS A 25 -0.25 -6.58 8.05
N ARG A 26 -1.00 -6.72 9.14
CA ARG A 26 -0.46 -6.70 10.50
C ARG A 26 -0.11 -8.12 10.95
N SER A 27 1.16 -8.40 11.23
CA SER A 27 1.63 -9.72 11.66
C SER A 27 1.37 -10.03 13.14
N GLN A 28 1.04 -9.03 13.96
CA GLN A 28 0.97 -9.16 15.42
C GLN A 28 -0.41 -8.73 15.99
N GLY A 29 -1.26 -9.72 16.30
CA GLY A 29 -2.55 -9.56 16.97
C GLY A 29 -3.56 -10.65 16.56
N ASN A 30 -4.53 -10.97 17.43
CA ASN A 30 -5.54 -12.04 17.33
C ASN A 30 -6.52 -11.96 16.11
N GLY A 31 -6.17 -11.21 15.07
CA GLY A 31 -6.88 -11.14 13.81
C GLY A 31 -5.90 -10.74 12.71
N SER A 32 -5.70 -11.63 11.74
CA SER A 32 -4.97 -11.28 10.51
C SER A 32 -5.76 -10.19 9.81
N TYR A 33 -5.27 -8.96 9.91
CA TYR A 33 -5.93 -7.81 9.33
C TYR A 33 -5.13 -7.35 8.11
N CYS A 34 -5.70 -7.58 6.94
CA CYS A 34 -5.17 -7.16 5.65
C CYS A 34 -6.03 -6.01 5.11
N ARG A 35 -5.48 -4.79 5.07
CA ARG A 35 -6.11 -3.68 4.35
C ARG A 35 -5.52 -3.59 2.96
N VAL A 36 -6.36 -3.63 1.94
CA VAL A 36 -5.94 -3.36 0.56
C VAL A 36 -6.39 -1.94 0.20
N PHE A 37 -5.44 -1.11 -0.19
CA PHE A 37 -5.66 0.23 -0.67
C PHE A 37 -5.47 0.25 -2.17
N ARG A 38 -6.49 0.70 -2.90
CA ARG A 38 -6.48 0.82 -4.35
C ARG A 38 -6.53 2.30 -4.68
N PHE A 39 -5.55 2.78 -5.44
CA PHE A 39 -5.57 4.15 -5.90
C PHE A 39 -6.34 4.25 -7.22
N ASP A 40 -7.13 5.30 -7.34
CA ASP A 40 -7.79 5.66 -8.59
C ASP A 40 -6.85 6.40 -9.55
N LYS A 41 -5.75 6.94 -9.01
CA LYS A 41 -4.72 7.61 -9.80
C LYS A 41 -4.09 6.65 -10.81
N ALA A 42 -4.20 7.02 -12.08
CA ALA A 42 -3.59 6.33 -13.19
C ALA A 42 -2.21 6.94 -13.49
N PHE A 43 -1.19 6.10 -13.56
CA PHE A 43 0.18 6.46 -13.87
C PHE A 43 0.52 6.01 -15.29
N ALA A 44 1.33 6.79 -16.00
CA ALA A 44 1.84 6.42 -17.32
C ALA A 44 2.91 5.32 -17.26
N SER A 45 3.61 5.20 -16.13
CA SER A 45 4.66 4.21 -15.90
C SER A 45 4.33 3.30 -14.72
N ARG A 46 4.70 2.02 -14.86
CA ARG A 46 4.56 1.00 -13.82
C ARG A 46 5.46 1.31 -12.63
N GLU A 47 6.66 1.81 -12.89
CA GLU A 47 7.65 2.20 -11.88
C GLU A 47 7.11 3.34 -11.03
N ALA A 48 6.48 4.35 -11.66
CA ALA A 48 5.83 5.45 -10.96
C ALA A 48 4.68 4.95 -10.06
N ALA A 49 3.83 4.04 -10.55
CA ALA A 49 2.77 3.43 -9.75
C ALA A 49 3.34 2.62 -8.57
N ARG A 50 4.45 1.90 -8.77
CA ARG A 50 5.11 1.11 -7.72
C ARG A 50 5.71 2.00 -6.65
N LEU A 51 6.47 3.03 -7.03
CA LEU A 51 7.07 3.98 -6.10
C LEU A 51 5.97 4.66 -5.27
N PHE A 52 4.87 5.06 -5.92
CA PHE A 52 3.73 5.64 -5.21
C PHE A 52 3.10 4.68 -4.21
N ALA A 53 2.85 3.42 -4.59
CA ALA A 53 2.31 2.39 -3.70
C ALA A 53 3.21 2.14 -2.48
N VAL A 54 4.53 2.10 -2.68
CA VAL A 54 5.52 1.92 -1.61
C VAL A 54 5.49 3.11 -0.65
N THR A 55 5.63 4.33 -1.16
CA THR A 55 5.65 5.55 -0.33
C THR A 55 4.38 5.69 0.49
N GLN A 56 3.22 5.48 -0.12
CA GLN A 56 1.95 5.53 0.58
C GLN A 56 1.78 4.41 1.59
N GLY A 57 2.24 3.20 1.28
CA GLY A 57 2.21 2.08 2.22
C GLY A 57 3.04 2.31 3.47
N TRP A 58 4.24 2.89 3.34
CA TRP A 58 5.06 3.27 4.49
C TRP A 58 4.39 4.36 5.33
N LEU A 59 3.89 5.42 4.70
CA LEU A 59 3.13 6.49 5.39
C LEU A 59 1.94 5.91 6.17
N GLN A 60 1.19 4.99 5.56
CA GLN A 60 0.07 4.32 6.21
C GLN A 60 0.53 3.52 7.44
N THR A 61 1.65 2.78 7.36
CA THR A 61 2.19 2.06 8.53
C THR A 61 2.72 2.97 9.63
N CYS A 62 3.26 4.14 9.27
CA CYS A 62 3.70 5.15 10.23
C CYS A 62 2.51 5.80 10.95
N MET A 63 1.42 6.12 10.23
CA MET A 63 0.20 6.69 10.81
C MET A 63 -0.67 5.67 11.56
N LEU A 64 -0.57 4.37 11.25
CA LEU A 64 -1.27 3.30 11.97
C LEU A 64 -0.75 3.06 13.39
N HIS A 65 0.40 3.64 13.75
CA HIS A 65 0.69 3.91 15.15
C HIS A 65 0.07 5.27 15.49
N PRO A 66 -1.11 5.32 16.13
CA PRO A 66 -1.44 6.53 16.88
C PRO A 66 -0.29 6.76 17.86
N PRO A 67 0.19 8.01 18.04
CA PRO A 67 1.03 8.31 19.19
C PRO A 67 0.27 7.79 20.41
N ALA A 68 0.86 6.84 21.14
CA ALA A 68 0.33 6.46 22.42
C ALA A 68 0.36 7.73 23.28
N CYS A 69 -0.82 8.29 23.57
CA CYS A 69 -0.98 9.31 24.59
C CYS A 69 -0.67 8.72 25.96
#